data_AF-A0A7J9JP51-F1
#
_entry.id   AF-A0A7J9JP51-F1
#
_cell.length_a   1.000
_cell.length_b   1.000
_cell.length_c   1.000
_cell.angle_alpha   90.00
_cell.angle_beta   90.00
_cell.angle_gamma   90.00
#
_symmetry.space_group_name_H-M   'P 1'
#
loop_
_entity.id
_entity.type
_entity.pdbx_description
1 polymer ?
#
loop_
_entity_poly.entity_id
_entity_poly.type
_entity_poly.pdbx_seq_one_letter_code
_entity_poly.pdbx_strand_id
1 'polypeptide(L)'
;MDWLKSDSKLDNVLARPDNRVSNALRKAQSDGQSMKSFIFAVNIQVPGKDLYSAVFYFATEDPIPPGSLLYRFVNGDDAFRNQRLKMVNRIVEGPWIVKKAVGNYAACLIGKALTCNYYRGENYLEIDVDVASSAVANAILHLALGCATSVVIDMGFVVEGQTEDELPEKLIGAVRVSKMEMSSATVVDAVTPSVQTAAGRGIGVCKVNDHKSDDGESDDNDK
;
A
#
# COMPACT_ATOMS: atom_id res chain seq x y z
N MET A 1 -5.60 -1.62 14.02
CA MET A 1 -5.82 -0.62 12.95
C MET A 1 -5.00 0.60 13.33
N ASP A 2 -4.33 1.20 12.35
CA ASP A 2 -3.78 2.54 12.51
C ASP A 2 -4.72 3.57 11.89
N TRP A 3 -4.89 4.71 12.57
CA TRP A 3 -5.52 5.90 12.03
C TRP A 3 -4.44 6.98 11.98
N LEU A 4 -3.97 7.27 10.77
CA LEU A 4 -2.80 8.10 10.52
C LEU A 4 -3.20 9.39 9.83
N LYS A 5 -2.44 10.46 10.07
CA LYS A 5 -2.54 11.74 9.38
C LYS A 5 -1.17 12.17 8.90
N SER A 6 -1.09 12.67 7.68
CA SER A 6 0.15 13.22 7.10
C SER A 6 -0.16 14.42 6.20
N ASP A 7 0.88 15.17 5.85
CA ASP A 7 0.83 16.27 4.90
C ASP A 7 0.90 15.79 3.44
N SER A 8 1.40 14.57 3.22
CA SER A 8 1.39 13.88 1.94
C SER A 8 0.62 12.56 2.00
N LYS A 9 0.33 12.00 0.83
CA LYS A 9 -0.23 10.65 0.72
C LYS A 9 0.75 9.66 1.34
N LEU A 10 0.25 8.77 2.19
CA LEU A 10 1.03 7.69 2.79
C LEU A 10 0.81 6.43 1.96
N ASP A 11 1.80 6.12 1.13
CA ASP A 11 1.84 4.90 0.36
C ASP A 11 2.79 3.87 1.00
N ASN A 12 2.48 2.58 0.84
CA ASN A 12 3.32 1.45 1.30
C ASN A 12 3.79 1.61 2.77
N VAL A 13 2.83 1.82 3.66
CA VAL A 13 3.00 2.09 5.09
C VAL A 13 3.79 0.99 5.80
N LEU A 14 3.66 -0.29 5.39
CA LEU A 14 4.41 -1.42 5.95
C LEU A 14 5.91 -1.38 5.62
N ALA A 15 6.32 -0.77 4.51
CA ALA A 15 7.73 -0.63 4.17
C ALA A 15 8.46 0.42 5.02
N ARG A 16 7.71 1.29 5.69
CA ARG A 16 8.32 2.37 6.47
C ARG A 16 9.15 1.83 7.63
N PRO A 17 10.31 2.44 7.93
CA PRO A 17 11.17 2.00 9.03
C PRO A 17 10.50 2.17 10.40
N ASP A 18 9.61 3.14 10.54
CA ASP A 18 8.85 3.45 11.75
C ASP A 18 7.53 2.66 11.88
N ASN A 19 7.18 1.81 10.89
CA ASN A 19 5.96 1.02 10.96
C ASN A 19 6.01 0.04 12.14
N ARG A 20 5.05 0.18 13.07
CA ARG A 20 5.03 -0.61 14.31
C ARG A 20 4.73 -2.09 14.07
N VAL A 21 3.88 -2.43 13.10
CA VAL A 21 3.50 -3.81 12.79
C VAL A 21 4.66 -4.55 12.14
N SER A 22 5.30 -3.95 11.13
CA SER A 22 6.49 -4.52 10.49
C SER A 22 7.65 -4.65 11.48
N ASN A 23 7.85 -3.67 12.36
CA ASN A 23 8.86 -3.75 13.43
C ASN A 23 8.56 -4.87 14.43
N ALA A 24 7.31 -5.03 14.84
CA ALA A 24 6.91 -6.10 15.75
C ALA A 24 7.14 -7.48 15.12
N LEU A 25 6.81 -7.67 13.84
CA LEU A 25 7.06 -8.92 13.14
C LEU A 25 8.57 -9.21 13.01
N ARG A 26 9.38 -8.21 12.60
CA ARG A 26 10.85 -8.37 12.54
C ARG A 26 11.44 -8.79 13.88
N LYS A 27 10.98 -8.18 14.98
CA LYS A 27 11.43 -8.52 16.33
C LYS A 27 11.02 -9.95 16.71
N ALA A 28 9.77 -10.34 16.47
CA ALA A 28 9.33 -11.72 16.72
C ALA A 28 10.19 -12.72 15.93
N GLN A 29 10.52 -12.40 14.68
CA GLN A 29 11.36 -13.24 13.83
C GLN A 29 12.82 -13.31 14.31
N SER A 30 13.39 -12.22 14.83
CA SER A 30 14.73 -12.27 15.45
C SER A 30 14.76 -13.18 16.68
N ASP A 31 13.62 -13.34 17.35
CA ASP A 31 13.45 -14.23 18.50
C ASP A 31 13.06 -15.66 18.08
N GLY A 32 13.05 -15.98 16.78
CA GLY A 32 12.69 -17.29 16.22
C GLY A 32 11.19 -17.58 16.17
N GLN A 33 10.35 -16.58 16.38
CA GLN A 33 8.88 -16.67 16.40
C GLN A 33 8.27 -16.09 15.11
N SER A 34 7.03 -16.49 14.77
CA SER A 34 6.29 -15.92 13.62
C SER A 34 7.05 -15.95 12.29
N MET A 35 7.97 -16.89 12.11
CA MET A 35 8.83 -17.01 10.92
C MET A 35 8.04 -17.24 9.63
N LYS A 36 6.82 -17.75 9.75
CA LYS A 36 5.92 -18.09 8.64
C LYS A 36 4.82 -17.04 8.43
N SER A 37 4.77 -16.01 9.28
CA SER A 37 3.69 -15.03 9.25
C SER A 37 3.77 -14.15 8.01
N PHE A 38 2.61 -13.97 7.39
CA PHE A 38 2.42 -13.08 6.27
C PHE A 38 1.45 -11.97 6.67
N ILE A 39 1.79 -10.70 6.43
CA ILE A 39 0.90 -9.57 6.70
C ILE A 39 0.14 -9.20 5.43
N PHE A 40 -1.17 -9.16 5.51
CA PHE A 40 -2.04 -8.51 4.53
C PHE A 40 -2.52 -7.18 5.11
N ALA A 41 -2.20 -6.08 4.43
CA ALA A 41 -2.63 -4.75 4.84
C ALA A 41 -3.55 -4.10 3.80
N VAL A 42 -4.59 -3.43 4.27
CA VAL A 42 -5.43 -2.55 3.47
C VAL A 42 -5.34 -1.15 4.06
N ASN A 43 -4.85 -0.20 3.28
CA ASN A 43 -4.74 1.20 3.64
C ASN A 43 -5.81 1.98 2.86
N ILE A 44 -6.91 2.32 3.53
CA ILE A 44 -7.95 3.18 2.94
C ILE A 44 -7.46 4.62 3.06
N GLN A 45 -7.12 5.22 1.92
CA GLN A 45 -6.59 6.57 1.83
C GLN A 45 -7.76 7.55 1.68
N VAL A 46 -7.90 8.40 2.70
CA VAL A 46 -9.02 9.32 2.88
C VAL A 46 -8.59 10.72 2.43
N PRO A 47 -9.18 11.26 1.35
CA PRO A 47 -8.91 12.62 0.91
C PRO A 47 -9.50 13.65 1.87
N GLY A 48 -8.84 14.80 1.95
CA GLY A 48 -9.27 15.91 2.79
C GLY A 48 -8.27 17.06 2.74
N LYS A 49 -8.50 18.06 3.60
CA LYS A 49 -7.52 19.14 3.82
C LYS A 49 -6.20 18.57 4.37
N ASP A 50 -6.33 17.65 5.31
CA ASP A 50 -5.25 16.75 5.71
C ASP A 50 -5.50 15.40 5.06
N LEU A 51 -4.44 14.65 4.80
CA LEU A 51 -4.52 13.31 4.23
C LEU A 51 -4.49 12.28 5.35
N TYR A 52 -5.50 11.42 5.38
CA TYR A 52 -5.61 10.38 6.39
C TYR A 52 -5.47 8.99 5.79
N SER A 53 -4.96 8.06 6.59
CA SER A 53 -4.83 6.65 6.26
C SER A 53 -5.44 5.79 7.34
N ALA A 54 -6.46 5.01 6.97
CA ALA A 54 -7.05 3.97 7.78
C ALA A 54 -6.41 2.63 7.41
N VAL A 55 -5.43 2.18 8.18
CA VAL A 55 -4.64 0.98 7.87
C VAL A 55 -5.09 -0.21 8.71
N PHE A 56 -5.51 -1.26 8.03
CA PHE A 56 -5.96 -2.52 8.62
C PHE A 56 -4.92 -3.59 8.33
N TYR A 57 -4.47 -4.29 9.37
CA TYR A 57 -3.46 -5.33 9.26
C TYR A 57 -4.06 -6.67 9.68
N PHE A 58 -3.84 -7.69 8.87
CA PHE A 58 -4.23 -9.07 9.13
C PHE A 58 -2.99 -9.95 8.94
N ALA A 59 -2.68 -10.79 9.92
CA ALA A 59 -1.50 -11.65 9.86
C ALA A 59 -1.93 -13.11 9.78
N THR A 60 -1.21 -13.89 8.98
CA THR A 60 -1.34 -15.35 9.01
C THR A 60 -0.44 -15.93 10.10
N GLU A 61 -0.92 -16.98 10.76
CA GLU A 61 -0.09 -17.80 11.65
C GLU A 61 0.66 -18.87 10.85
N ASP A 62 -0.04 -19.48 9.89
CA ASP A 62 0.50 -20.46 8.96
C ASP A 62 0.87 -19.86 7.60
N PRO A 63 1.73 -20.52 6.81
CA PRO A 63 2.00 -20.13 5.43
C PRO A 63 0.72 -20.18 4.59
N ILE A 64 0.58 -19.22 3.68
CA ILE A 64 -0.51 -19.23 2.71
C ILE A 64 -0.35 -20.47 1.81
N PRO A 65 -1.34 -21.37 1.73
CA PRO A 65 -1.21 -22.61 0.96
C PRO A 65 -0.95 -22.33 -0.53
N PRO A 66 0.13 -22.88 -1.12
CA PRO A 66 0.40 -22.72 -2.55
C PRO A 66 -0.79 -23.13 -3.42
N GLY A 67 -1.07 -22.36 -4.46
CA GLY A 67 -2.19 -22.60 -5.38
C GLY A 67 -3.57 -22.15 -4.87
N SER A 68 -3.72 -21.85 -3.56
CA SER A 68 -4.96 -21.27 -3.05
C SER A 68 -5.31 -19.92 -3.70
N LEU A 69 -6.59 -19.53 -3.66
CA LEU A 69 -7.04 -18.25 -4.22
C LEU A 69 -6.27 -17.06 -3.62
N LEU A 70 -6.05 -17.05 -2.30
CA LEU A 70 -5.26 -16.02 -1.64
C LEU A 70 -3.79 -16.04 -2.08
N TYR A 71 -3.19 -17.22 -2.26
CA TYR A 71 -1.82 -17.34 -2.77
C TYR A 71 -1.70 -16.76 -4.19
N ARG A 72 -2.65 -17.09 -5.07
CA ARG A 72 -2.73 -16.53 -6.43
C ARG A 72 -2.94 -15.03 -6.41
N PHE A 73 -3.77 -14.52 -5.51
CA PHE A 73 -3.99 -13.08 -5.34
C PHE A 73 -2.72 -12.34 -4.89
N VAL A 74 -2.02 -12.89 -3.90
CA VAL A 74 -0.77 -12.32 -3.37
C VAL A 74 0.32 -12.26 -4.44
N ASN A 75 0.48 -13.34 -5.22
CA ASN A 75 1.57 -13.49 -6.18
C ASN A 75 1.18 -13.20 -7.64
N GLY A 76 -0.07 -12.82 -7.89
CA GLY A 76 -0.59 -12.51 -9.22
C GLY A 76 -0.24 -11.09 -9.69
N ASP A 77 -0.86 -10.67 -10.78
CA ASP A 77 -0.75 -9.30 -11.30
C ASP A 77 -1.90 -8.39 -10.80
N ASP A 78 -1.78 -7.09 -11.05
CA ASP A 78 -2.77 -6.12 -10.62
C ASP A 78 -4.10 -6.27 -11.36
N ALA A 79 -4.09 -6.79 -12.59
CA ALA A 79 -5.32 -7.05 -13.34
C ALA A 79 -6.16 -8.12 -12.65
N PHE A 80 -5.54 -9.20 -12.15
CA PHE A 80 -6.17 -10.21 -11.33
C PHE A 80 -6.61 -9.63 -9.99
N ARG A 81 -5.75 -8.88 -9.29
CA ARG A 81 -6.10 -8.31 -7.98
C ARG A 81 -7.27 -7.34 -8.06
N ASN A 82 -7.29 -6.45 -9.05
CA ASN A 82 -8.37 -5.49 -9.28
C ASN A 82 -9.71 -6.19 -9.55
N GLN A 83 -9.69 -7.32 -10.26
CA GLN A 83 -10.90 -8.08 -10.54
C GLN A 83 -11.47 -8.82 -9.33
N ARG A 84 -10.69 -8.99 -8.26
CA ARG A 84 -10.97 -9.96 -7.19
C ARG A 84 -11.04 -9.35 -5.80
N LEU A 85 -10.43 -8.18 -5.57
CA LEU A 85 -10.45 -7.55 -4.25
C LEU A 85 -11.87 -7.08 -3.92
N LYS A 86 -12.48 -7.72 -2.92
CA LYS A 86 -13.83 -7.44 -2.46
C LYS A 86 -13.83 -7.00 -1.00
N MET A 87 -14.60 -5.95 -0.73
CA MET A 87 -14.95 -5.51 0.62
C MET A 87 -16.42 -5.83 0.88
N VAL A 88 -16.70 -6.42 2.03
CA VAL A 88 -18.05 -6.57 2.57
C VAL A 88 -18.18 -5.71 3.80
N ASN A 89 -19.28 -4.97 3.94
CA ASN A 89 -19.43 -4.04 5.05
C ASN A 89 -20.87 -3.94 5.55
N ARG A 90 -21.00 -3.56 6.82
CA ARG A 90 -22.28 -3.36 7.50
C ARG A 90 -22.20 -2.19 8.47
N ILE A 91 -23.11 -1.23 8.32
CA ILE A 91 -23.31 -0.19 9.32
C ILE A 91 -24.13 -0.76 10.48
N VAL A 92 -23.47 -0.99 11.61
CA VAL A 92 -24.03 -1.53 12.85
C VAL A 92 -24.81 -0.44 13.58
N GLU A 93 -24.17 0.71 13.79
CA GLU A 93 -24.73 1.91 14.43
C GLU A 93 -24.47 3.10 13.51
N GLY A 94 -25.41 4.04 13.45
CA GLY A 94 -25.23 5.27 12.69
C GLY A 94 -26.54 5.83 12.11
N PRO A 95 -26.51 7.09 11.64
CA PRO A 95 -27.65 7.75 11.02
C PRO A 95 -28.19 6.97 9.82
N TRP A 96 -29.52 6.99 9.63
CA TRP A 96 -30.17 6.25 8.55
C TRP A 96 -29.65 6.65 7.16
N ILE A 97 -29.24 7.91 6.98
CA ILE A 97 -28.67 8.41 5.73
C ILE A 97 -27.32 7.75 5.40
N VAL A 98 -26.47 7.51 6.41
CA VAL A 98 -25.21 6.78 6.25
C VAL A 98 -25.49 5.32 5.91
N LYS A 99 -26.44 4.68 6.61
CA LYS A 99 -26.87 3.30 6.32
C LYS A 99 -27.37 3.13 4.88
N LYS A 100 -28.13 4.12 4.38
CA LYS A 100 -28.67 4.11 3.03
C LYS A 100 -27.58 4.34 1.97
N ALA A 101 -26.67 5.27 2.21
CA ALA A 101 -25.60 5.60 1.26
C ALA A 101 -24.56 4.48 1.12
N VAL A 102 -24.18 3.87 2.24
CA VAL A 102 -23.24 2.75 2.28
C VAL A 102 -23.89 1.44 1.81
N GLY A 103 -25.21 1.33 1.91
CA GLY A 103 -25.95 0.10 1.67
C GLY A 103 -25.94 -0.82 2.89
N ASN A 104 -27.07 -1.44 3.19
CA ASN A 104 -27.17 -2.41 4.28
C ASN A 104 -26.65 -3.76 3.78
N TYR A 105 -25.55 -4.26 4.34
CA TYR A 105 -24.82 -5.45 3.87
C TYR A 105 -24.28 -5.28 2.44
N ALA A 106 -23.59 -4.17 2.18
CA ALA A 106 -22.98 -3.94 0.88
C ALA A 106 -21.74 -4.82 0.70
N ALA A 107 -21.64 -5.41 -0.47
CA ALA A 107 -20.43 -6.01 -0.99
C ALA A 107 -20.00 -5.19 -2.21
N CYS A 108 -18.72 -4.81 -2.26
CA CYS A 108 -18.17 -4.01 -3.35
C CYS A 108 -16.84 -4.63 -3.80
N LEU A 109 -16.72 -4.86 -5.11
CA LEU A 109 -15.43 -5.15 -5.75
C LEU A 109 -14.60 -3.87 -5.80
N ILE A 110 -13.98 -3.53 -4.66
CA ILE A 110 -13.22 -2.28 -4.51
C ILE A 110 -12.06 -2.19 -5.50
N GLY A 111 -11.47 -3.31 -5.91
CA GLY A 111 -10.42 -3.31 -6.95
C GLY A 111 -10.91 -2.89 -8.34
N LYS A 112 -12.21 -2.99 -8.62
CA LYS A 112 -12.82 -2.48 -9.86
C LYS A 112 -13.36 -1.05 -9.68
N ALA A 113 -13.86 -0.74 -8.49
CA ALA A 113 -14.56 0.50 -8.22
C ALA A 113 -13.61 1.67 -7.91
N LEU A 114 -12.39 1.38 -7.43
CA LEU A 114 -11.40 2.35 -6.98
C LEU A 114 -10.03 2.02 -7.56
N THR A 115 -9.18 3.04 -7.67
CA THR A 115 -7.76 2.84 -7.94
C THR A 115 -7.10 2.20 -6.72
N CYS A 116 -6.49 1.03 -6.92
CA CYS A 116 -5.74 0.30 -5.90
C CYS A 116 -4.28 0.19 -6.33
N ASN A 117 -3.35 0.57 -5.44
CA ASN A 117 -1.92 0.32 -5.63
C ASN A 117 -1.48 -0.84 -4.74
N TYR A 118 -0.72 -1.78 -5.30
CA TYR A 118 -0.34 -3.02 -4.63
C TYR A 118 1.16 -3.05 -4.35
N TYR A 119 1.54 -3.24 -3.09
CA TYR A 119 2.94 -3.31 -2.67
C TYR A 119 3.23 -4.68 -2.06
N ARG A 120 3.99 -5.50 -2.79
CA ARG A 120 4.41 -6.83 -2.37
C ARG A 120 5.83 -6.76 -1.80
N GLY A 121 5.96 -6.97 -0.49
CA GLY A 121 7.25 -7.15 0.18
C GLY A 121 7.71 -8.61 0.16
N GLU A 122 8.56 -9.02 1.11
CA GLU A 122 8.93 -10.43 1.29
C GLU A 122 7.81 -11.20 2.00
N ASN A 123 7.39 -10.68 3.15
CA ASN A 123 6.41 -11.27 4.07
C ASN A 123 5.11 -10.46 4.20
N TYR A 124 4.82 -9.58 3.23
CA TYR A 124 3.56 -8.85 3.23
C TYR A 124 3.04 -8.50 1.84
N LEU A 125 1.74 -8.20 1.77
CA LEU A 125 1.08 -7.48 0.69
C LEU A 125 0.30 -6.31 1.30
N GLU A 126 0.56 -5.11 0.83
CA GLU A 126 -0.23 -3.92 1.15
C GLU A 126 -1.04 -3.46 -0.06
N ILE A 127 -2.26 -3.00 0.20
CA ILE A 127 -3.16 -2.45 -0.79
C ILE A 127 -3.56 -1.05 -0.36
N ASP A 128 -3.08 -0.06 -1.11
CA ASP A 128 -3.48 1.33 -0.96
C ASP A 128 -4.73 1.57 -1.80
N VAL A 129 -5.85 1.87 -1.13
CA VAL A 129 -7.15 2.10 -1.77
C VAL A 129 -7.42 3.60 -1.80
N ASP A 130 -7.34 4.18 -3.00
CA ASP A 130 -7.55 5.61 -3.21
C ASP A 130 -9.05 5.92 -3.33
N VAL A 131 -9.66 6.41 -2.25
CA VAL A 131 -11.09 6.75 -2.26
C VAL A 131 -11.40 7.97 -3.14
N ALA A 132 -10.42 8.86 -3.34
CA ALA A 132 -10.59 10.06 -4.16
C ALA A 132 -10.75 9.72 -5.65
N SER A 133 -10.33 8.53 -6.08
CA SER A 133 -10.46 8.05 -7.46
C SER A 133 -11.90 7.86 -7.93
N SER A 134 -12.90 7.86 -7.03
CA SER A 134 -14.32 7.77 -7.38
C SER A 134 -15.12 8.85 -6.69
N ALA A 135 -15.81 9.69 -7.47
CA ALA A 135 -16.69 10.73 -6.95
C ALA A 135 -17.81 10.16 -6.06
N VAL A 136 -18.33 8.98 -6.40
CA VAL A 136 -19.36 8.30 -5.60
C VAL A 136 -18.80 7.84 -4.27
N ALA A 137 -17.65 7.16 -4.28
CA ALA A 137 -17.02 6.68 -3.04
C ALA A 137 -16.60 7.85 -2.14
N ASN A 138 -16.05 8.91 -2.73
CA ASN A 138 -15.67 10.11 -2.01
C ASN A 138 -16.88 10.80 -1.35
N ALA A 139 -18.01 10.89 -2.05
CA ALA A 139 -19.25 11.44 -1.48
C ALA A 139 -19.77 10.60 -0.30
N ILE A 140 -19.77 9.27 -0.43
CA ILE A 140 -20.17 8.35 0.64
C ILE A 140 -19.23 8.46 1.85
N LEU A 141 -17.92 8.54 1.60
CA LEU A 141 -16.91 8.70 2.64
C LEU A 141 -17.11 10.03 3.40
N HIS A 142 -17.25 11.16 2.71
CA HIS A 142 -17.47 12.44 3.38
C HIS A 142 -18.75 12.46 4.22
N LEU A 143 -19.82 11.83 3.74
CA LEU A 143 -21.04 11.65 4.54
C LEU A 143 -20.78 10.81 5.80
N ALA A 144 -20.06 9.69 5.68
CA ALA A 144 -19.73 8.84 6.82
C ALA A 144 -18.80 9.55 7.82
N LEU A 145 -17.80 10.30 7.33
CA LEU A 145 -16.87 11.06 8.16
C LEU A 145 -17.56 12.19 8.92
N GLY A 146 -18.52 12.88 8.30
CA GLY A 146 -19.35 13.89 8.97
C GLY A 146 -20.17 13.34 10.15
N CYS A 147 -20.30 12.01 10.25
CA CYS A 147 -21.01 11.31 11.33
C CYS A 147 -20.09 10.32 12.06
N ALA A 148 -18.77 10.36 11.87
CA ALA A 148 -17.85 9.27 12.27
C ALA A 148 -17.96 8.87 13.75
N THR A 149 -18.13 9.84 14.65
CA THR A 149 -18.27 9.63 16.10
C THR A 149 -19.58 8.95 16.52
N SER A 150 -20.53 8.83 15.59
CA SER A 150 -21.83 8.16 15.78
C SER A 150 -21.99 6.89 14.94
N VAL A 151 -20.97 6.54 14.15
CA VAL A 151 -21.00 5.39 13.25
C VAL A 151 -20.19 4.23 13.82
N VAL A 152 -20.76 3.04 13.76
CA VAL A 152 -20.06 1.77 13.97
C VAL A 152 -20.21 0.95 12.69
N ILE A 153 -19.09 0.58 12.09
CA ILE A 153 -19.04 -0.16 10.83
C ILE A 153 -18.22 -1.44 11.00
N ASP A 154 -18.78 -2.54 10.52
CA ASP A 154 -18.03 -3.79 10.29
C ASP A 154 -17.55 -3.81 8.84
N MET A 155 -16.29 -4.18 8.64
CA MET A 155 -15.67 -4.34 7.33
C MET A 155 -14.95 -5.68 7.29
N GLY A 156 -15.13 -6.43 6.21
CA GLY A 156 -14.42 -7.66 5.90
C GLY A 156 -13.78 -7.57 4.52
N PHE A 157 -12.59 -8.13 4.39
CA PHE A 157 -11.86 -8.16 3.13
C PHE A 157 -11.76 -9.60 2.63
N VAL A 158 -12.05 -9.79 1.35
CA VAL A 158 -12.20 -11.10 0.71
C VAL A 158 -11.56 -11.05 -0.67
N VAL A 159 -10.95 -12.16 -1.08
CA VAL A 159 -10.66 -12.40 -2.51
C VAL A 159 -11.89 -13.09 -3.11
N GLU A 160 -12.57 -12.44 -4.06
CA GLU A 160 -13.77 -12.97 -4.68
C GLU A 160 -13.50 -14.26 -5.46
N GLY A 161 -14.26 -15.30 -5.15
CA GLY A 161 -14.31 -16.53 -5.94
C GLY A 161 -15.20 -16.31 -7.16
N GLN A 162 -14.73 -16.72 -8.34
CA GLN A 162 -15.46 -16.59 -9.61
C GLN A 162 -15.68 -17.95 -10.28
N THR A 163 -15.16 -19.03 -9.71
CA THR A 163 -15.40 -20.41 -10.13
C THR A 163 -15.85 -21.27 -8.94
N GLU A 164 -16.51 -22.39 -9.21
CA GLU A 164 -17.02 -23.30 -8.18
C GLU A 164 -15.91 -23.83 -7.25
N ASP A 165 -14.71 -24.09 -7.78
CA ASP A 165 -13.56 -24.56 -7.00
C ASP A 165 -12.95 -23.48 -6.09
N GLU A 166 -13.27 -22.21 -6.33
CA GLU A 166 -12.87 -21.08 -5.50
C GLU A 166 -13.83 -20.82 -4.33
N LEU A 167 -14.97 -21.52 -4.28
CA LEU A 167 -16.00 -21.36 -3.27
C LEU A 167 -15.92 -22.43 -2.15
N PRO A 168 -16.36 -22.11 -0.91
CA PRO A 168 -16.82 -20.79 -0.47
C PRO A 168 -15.65 -19.80 -0.32
N GLU A 169 -15.97 -18.52 -0.48
CA GLU A 169 -15.01 -17.43 -0.24
C GLU A 169 -14.57 -17.40 1.22
N LYS A 170 -13.29 -17.07 1.45
CA LYS A 170 -12.71 -16.97 2.78
C LYS A 170 -12.34 -15.53 3.09
N LEU A 171 -12.74 -15.04 4.27
CA LEU A 171 -12.27 -13.75 4.78
C LEU A 171 -10.77 -13.79 4.95
N ILE A 172 -10.09 -12.79 4.40
CA ILE A 172 -8.70 -12.48 4.73
C ILE A 172 -8.66 -11.96 6.18
N GLY A 173 -9.62 -11.11 6.52
CA GLY A 173 -9.81 -10.57 7.84
C GLY A 173 -11.04 -9.68 7.93
N ALA A 174 -11.43 -9.36 9.15
CA ALA A 174 -12.53 -8.46 9.44
C ALA A 174 -12.19 -7.54 10.61
N VAL A 175 -12.82 -6.37 10.63
CA VAL A 175 -12.60 -5.32 11.61
C VAL A 175 -13.90 -4.58 11.89
N ARG A 176 -14.09 -4.19 13.15
CA ARG A 176 -15.09 -3.20 13.53
C ARG A 176 -14.40 -1.87 13.80
N VAL A 177 -14.83 -0.82 13.12
CA VAL A 177 -14.46 0.56 13.43
C VAL A 177 -15.63 1.19 14.17
N SER A 178 -15.36 1.70 15.38
CA SER A 178 -16.39 2.20 16.28
C SER A 178 -16.11 3.64 16.64
N LYS A 179 -17.05 4.54 16.29
CA LYS A 179 -17.11 5.93 16.77
C LYS A 179 -15.78 6.66 16.64
N MET A 180 -15.20 6.61 15.45
CA MET A 180 -13.86 7.14 15.18
C MET A 180 -13.83 8.66 15.36
N GLU A 181 -12.85 9.14 16.12
CA GLU A 181 -12.56 10.57 16.28
C GLU A 181 -11.47 11.00 15.29
N MET A 182 -11.78 11.94 14.40
CA MET A 182 -10.81 12.42 13.38
C MET A 182 -9.52 12.97 14.01
N SER A 183 -9.63 13.64 15.16
CA SER A 183 -8.51 14.22 15.91
C SER A 183 -7.59 13.19 16.58
N SER A 184 -8.00 11.92 16.68
CA SER A 184 -7.18 10.86 17.26
C SER A 184 -6.09 10.33 16.32
N ALA A 185 -6.05 10.84 15.07
CA ALA A 185 -5.07 10.43 14.08
C ALA A 185 -3.65 10.64 14.58
N THR A 186 -2.83 9.60 14.49
CA THR A 186 -1.40 9.72 14.76
C THR A 186 -0.75 10.46 13.60
N VAL A 187 -0.07 11.57 13.90
CA VAL A 187 0.67 12.32 12.90
C VAL A 187 1.92 11.55 12.50
N VAL A 188 2.09 11.35 11.21
CA VAL A 188 3.21 10.63 10.62
C VAL A 188 3.82 11.51 9.55
N ASP A 189 5.11 11.78 9.69
CA ASP A 189 5.84 12.56 8.69
C ASP A 189 5.95 11.75 7.39
N ALA A 190 5.77 12.44 6.26
CA ALA A 190 6.11 11.89 4.96
C ALA A 190 7.60 11.54 4.96
N VAL A 191 7.96 10.27 4.70
CA VAL A 191 9.37 9.92 4.52
C VAL A 191 9.82 10.59 3.25
N THR A 192 10.61 11.66 3.37
CA THR A 192 11.26 12.28 2.21
C THR A 192 12.17 11.21 1.61
N PRO A 193 12.02 10.83 0.33
CA PRO A 193 12.99 9.94 -0.28
C PRO A 193 14.34 10.62 -0.18
N SER A 194 15.30 9.98 0.50
CA SER A 194 16.67 10.45 0.51
C SER A 194 17.12 10.57 -0.94
N VAL A 195 17.33 11.80 -1.41
CA VAL A 195 18.03 12.03 -2.67
C VAL A 195 19.41 11.43 -2.47
N GLN A 196 19.66 10.27 -3.09
CA GLN A 196 21.01 9.78 -3.27
C GLN A 196 21.70 10.81 -4.17
N THR A 197 22.34 11.80 -3.55
CA THR A 197 23.30 12.65 -4.23
C THR A 197 24.43 11.73 -4.65
N ALA A 198 24.50 11.44 -5.95
CA ALA A 198 25.59 10.70 -6.55
C ALA A 198 26.90 11.36 -6.08
N ALA A 199 27.70 10.58 -5.35
CA ALA A 199 29.02 10.99 -4.91
C ALA A 199 29.80 11.53 -6.12
N GLY A 200 30.24 12.79 -6.02
CA GLY A 200 31.11 13.41 -7.01
C GLY A 200 32.35 12.55 -7.20
N ARG A 201 32.45 11.90 -8.37
CA ARG A 201 33.69 11.28 -8.85
C ARG A 201 34.71 12.41 -9.06
N GLY A 202 35.65 12.54 -8.12
CA GLY A 202 36.86 13.32 -8.33
C GLY A 202 37.64 12.73 -9.51
N ILE A 203 37.77 13.50 -10.58
CA ILE A 203 38.61 13.16 -11.72
C ILE A 203 40.06 13.48 -11.33
N GLY A 204 40.82 12.46 -10.94
CA GLY A 204 42.27 12.52 -10.87
C GLY A 204 42.86 12.41 -12.27
N VAL A 205 43.48 13.49 -12.77
CA VAL A 205 44.16 13.52 -14.06
C VAL A 205 45.58 12.97 -13.87
N CYS A 206 45.84 11.74 -14.33
CA CYS A 206 47.19 11.25 -14.58
C CYS A 206 47.54 11.52 -16.05
N LYS A 207 48.48 12.44 -16.30
CA LYS A 207 48.96 12.80 -17.63
C LYS A 207 50.15 11.91 -17.99
N VAL A 208 49.99 11.10 -19.03
CA VAL A 208 51.03 10.22 -19.61
C VAL A 208 51.67 10.98 -20.78
N ASN A 209 53.00 10.99 -20.87
CA ASN A 209 53.75 11.58 -22.00
C ASN A 209 53.92 10.52 -23.09
N ASP A 210 53.49 10.83 -24.31
CA ASP A 210 53.87 10.06 -25.50
C ASP A 210 54.72 10.89 -26.46
N HIS A 211 55.85 10.30 -26.81
CA HIS A 211 56.78 10.66 -27.88
C HIS A 211 56.05 10.72 -29.23
N LYS A 212 56.27 11.78 -30.01
CA LYS A 212 55.99 11.79 -31.44
C LYS A 212 57.27 11.47 -32.21
N SER A 213 57.24 10.36 -32.94
CA SER A 213 58.07 10.10 -34.11
C SER A 213 57.40 10.75 -35.33
N ASP A 214 58.14 11.56 -36.06
CA ASP A 214 57.73 12.24 -37.29
C ASP A 214 58.73 11.82 -38.37
N ASP A 215 58.26 11.15 -39.42
CA ASP A 215 59.07 10.70 -40.56
C ASP A 215 58.40 11.14 -41.87
N GLY A 216 59.22 11.82 -42.70
CA GLY A 216 59.12 11.93 -44.17
C GLY A 216 58.15 12.99 -44.69
N GLU A 217 58.49 13.83 -45.68
CA GLU A 217 59.61 13.87 -46.63
C GLU A 217 59.69 15.29 -47.24
N SER A 218 60.93 15.67 -47.59
CA SER A 218 61.45 16.53 -48.68
C SER A 218 60.46 17.09 -49.74
N ASP A 219 60.64 18.25 -50.39
CA ASP A 219 61.85 18.81 -51.01
C ASP A 219 61.65 20.28 -51.47
N ASP A 220 62.79 20.89 -51.80
CA ASP A 220 63.05 21.91 -52.84
C ASP A 220 62.99 23.43 -52.57
N ASN A 221 64.22 23.98 -52.54
CA ASN A 221 64.80 25.09 -53.33
C ASN A 221 64.10 26.46 -53.35
N ASP A 222 64.82 27.54 -52.96
CA ASP A 222 65.73 28.25 -53.87
C ASP A 222 66.33 29.51 -53.19
N LYS A 223 67.65 29.69 -53.41
CA LYS A 223 68.49 30.93 -53.33
C LYS A 223 68.83 31.57 -51.98
#